data_AF-A0A959EMD6-F1
#
_entry.id   AF-A0A959EMD6-F1
#
_cell.length_a   1.000
_cell.length_b   1.000
_cell.length_c   1.000
_cell.angle_alpha   90.00
_cell.angle_beta   90.00
_cell.angle_gamma   90.00
#
_symmetry.space_group_name_H-M   'P 1'
#
loop_
_entity.id
_entity.type
_entity.pdbx_description
1 polymer ?
#
loop_
_entity_poly.entity_id
_entity_poly.type
_entity_poly.pdbx_seq_one_letter_code
_entity_poly.pdbx_strand_id
1 'polypeptide(L)'
;MALIPAKHKLPVLCLCLLLGLRFSAFAQLPADRTVDWSRAGHNAPPPSDLLVVDILDFGGKPDGQSDNCMAFEAAVVSLGGAPGAIYFPAGTYLFQNQISLPSYTVLRGVSAQET
;
A
#
# COMPACT_ATOMS: atom_id res chain seq x y z
N MET A 1 -2.85 39.95 53.09
CA MET A 1 -2.51 39.55 51.71
C MET A 1 -1.40 38.51 51.80
N ALA A 2 -1.74 37.22 51.89
CA ALA A 2 -0.80 36.15 52.18
C ALA A 2 -0.20 35.59 50.89
N LEU A 3 1.12 35.74 50.72
CA LEU A 3 1.90 35.18 49.63
C LEU A 3 2.04 33.66 49.83
N ILE A 4 1.33 32.88 49.02
CA ILE A 4 1.44 31.42 48.96
C ILE A 4 2.86 31.07 48.46
N PRO A 5 3.65 30.22 49.16
CA PRO A 5 5.06 30.02 48.85
C PRO A 5 5.23 29.19 47.56
N ALA A 6 5.96 29.73 46.58
CA ALA A 6 6.26 29.12 45.28
C ALA A 6 7.12 27.83 45.34
N LYS A 7 7.44 27.32 46.54
CA LYS A 7 8.47 26.31 46.78
C LYS A 7 8.07 24.88 46.37
N HIS A 8 6.78 24.62 46.13
CA HIS A 8 6.27 23.26 45.90
C HIS A 8 5.98 22.96 44.41
N LYS A 9 6.01 23.97 43.53
CA LYS A 9 5.77 23.80 42.09
C LYS A 9 7.01 23.31 41.32
N LEU A 10 8.21 23.62 41.83
CA LEU A 10 9.49 23.21 41.26
C LEU A 10 9.75 21.68 41.29
N PRO A 11 9.52 20.95 42.42
CA PRO A 11 9.73 19.51 42.45
C PRO A 11 8.73 18.72 41.61
N VAL A 12 7.47 19.18 41.50
CA VAL A 12 6.44 18.52 40.67
C VAL A 12 6.74 18.70 39.18
N LEU A 13 7.20 19.89 38.75
CA LEU A 13 7.62 20.13 37.38
C LEU A 13 8.85 19.27 37.01
N CYS A 14 9.85 19.18 37.90
CA CYS A 14 10.99 18.29 37.72
C CYS A 14 10.57 16.81 37.65
N LEU A 15 9.64 16.37 38.50
CA LEU A 15 9.12 15.00 38.48
C LEU A 15 8.37 14.70 37.17
N CYS A 16 7.52 15.62 36.69
CA CYS A 16 6.83 15.48 35.41
C CYS A 16 7.82 15.49 34.22
N LEU A 17 8.87 16.31 34.25
CA LEU A 17 9.91 16.34 33.22
C LEU A 17 10.72 15.03 33.21
N LEU A 18 11.07 14.51 34.39
CA LEU A 18 11.80 13.25 34.57
C LEU A 18 10.96 12.02 34.19
N LEU A 19 9.64 12.04 34.42
CA LEU A 19 8.73 11.00 33.95
C LEU A 19 8.46 11.09 32.44
N GLY A 20 8.34 12.30 31.87
CA GLY A 20 8.16 12.51 30.43
C GLY A 20 9.37 12.07 29.59
N LEU A 21 10.59 12.27 30.10
CA LEU A 21 11.83 11.82 29.47
C LEU A 21 12.00 10.29 29.38
N ARG A 22 11.21 9.51 30.13
CA ARG A 22 11.24 8.04 30.08
C ARG A 22 10.33 7.44 29.01
N PHE A 23 9.44 8.23 28.40
CA PHE A 23 8.42 7.72 27.48
C PHE A 23 8.92 7.50 26.04
N SER A 24 10.07 8.05 25.67
CA SER A 24 10.56 8.02 24.28
C SER A 24 11.47 6.83 23.92
N ALA A 25 11.70 5.87 24.83
CA ALA A 25 12.77 4.88 24.67
C ALA A 25 12.33 3.48 24.17
N PHE A 26 11.05 3.25 23.87
CA PHE A 26 10.59 1.93 23.42
C PHE A 26 9.91 2.01 22.06
N ALA A 27 10.68 1.77 20.99
CA ALA A 27 10.26 1.10 19.73
C ALA A 27 11.24 1.32 18.55
N GLN A 28 12.57 1.37 18.75
CA GLN A 28 13.50 1.47 17.61
C GLN A 28 14.24 0.15 17.41
N LEU A 29 14.07 -0.45 16.22
CA LEU A 29 14.77 -1.67 15.85
C LEU A 29 16.29 -1.41 15.85
N PRO A 30 17.11 -2.29 16.45
CA PRO A 30 18.56 -2.24 16.30
C PRO A 30 18.96 -2.19 14.82
N ALA A 31 19.98 -1.41 14.46
CA ALA A 31 20.37 -1.20 13.06
C ALA A 31 20.70 -2.53 12.34
N ASP A 32 21.26 -3.50 13.06
CA ASP A 32 21.54 -4.88 12.61
C ASP A 32 20.28 -5.72 12.34
N ARG A 33 19.10 -5.25 12.77
CA ARG A 33 17.80 -5.87 12.51
C ARG A 33 16.94 -5.08 11.53
N THR A 34 17.49 -4.03 10.92
CA THR A 34 16.82 -3.31 9.84
C THR A 34 17.16 -3.97 8.50
N VAL A 35 16.15 -4.08 7.63
CA VAL A 35 16.33 -4.55 6.25
C VAL A 35 16.33 -3.32 5.35
N ASP A 36 17.33 -3.21 4.47
CA ASP A 36 17.37 -2.15 3.46
C ASP A 36 16.40 -2.47 2.32
N TRP A 37 15.24 -1.81 2.34
CA TRP A 37 14.21 -1.96 1.32
C TRP A 37 14.43 -1.07 0.10
N SER A 38 15.47 -0.22 0.07
CA SER A 38 15.71 0.71 -1.05
C SER A 38 15.91 0.01 -2.40
N ARG A 39 16.31 -1.26 -2.38
CA ARG A 39 16.53 -2.11 -3.55
C ARG A 39 15.50 -3.24 -3.69
N ALA A 40 14.45 -3.23 -2.88
CA ALA A 40 13.39 -4.22 -3.01
C ALA A 40 12.62 -4.01 -4.32
N GLY A 41 12.17 -5.11 -4.93
CA GLY A 41 11.39 -5.09 -6.18
C GLY A 41 12.22 -5.07 -7.46
N HIS A 42 11.51 -5.17 -8.58
CA HIS A 42 12.08 -5.08 -9.93
C HIS A 42 12.00 -3.62 -10.41
N ASN A 43 13.11 -2.89 -10.34
CA ASN A 43 13.19 -1.48 -10.74
C ASN A 43 13.40 -1.27 -12.25
N ALA A 44 13.48 -2.34 -13.04
CA ALA A 44 13.55 -2.18 -14.49
C ALA A 44 12.15 -1.79 -15.01
N PRO A 45 12.08 -0.84 -15.97
CA PRO A 45 10.82 -0.49 -16.60
C PRO A 45 10.19 -1.75 -17.21
N PRO A 46 8.85 -1.82 -17.26
CA PRO A 46 8.18 -2.88 -18.00
C PRO A 46 8.74 -2.95 -19.43
N PRO A 47 8.83 -4.15 -20.04
CA PRO A 47 9.16 -4.28 -21.45
C PRO A 47 8.30 -3.32 -22.28
N SER A 48 8.91 -2.55 -23.18
CA SER A 48 8.23 -1.54 -24.00
C SER A 48 7.14 -2.12 -24.91
N ASP A 49 7.26 -3.42 -25.21
CA ASP A 49 6.43 -4.11 -26.20
C ASP A 49 5.34 -4.96 -25.53
N LEU A 50 5.12 -4.78 -24.23
CA LEU A 50 4.07 -5.51 -23.51
C LEU A 50 2.71 -5.00 -23.99
N LEU A 51 1.85 -5.89 -24.45
CA LEU A 51 0.46 -5.55 -24.72
C LEU A 51 -0.22 -5.17 -23.41
N VAL A 52 -0.69 -3.92 -23.31
CA VAL A 52 -1.43 -3.44 -22.12
C VAL A 52 -2.88 -3.23 -22.51
N VAL A 53 -3.79 -3.81 -21.74
CA VAL A 53 -5.24 -3.65 -21.90
C VAL A 53 -5.85 -3.13 -20.59
N ASP A 54 -6.82 -2.23 -20.66
CA ASP A 54 -7.49 -1.70 -19.47
C ASP A 54 -8.69 -2.58 -19.10
N ILE A 55 -8.84 -2.96 -17.83
CA ILE A 55 -9.98 -3.76 -17.39
C ILE A 55 -11.33 -3.06 -17.60
N LEU A 56 -11.34 -1.72 -17.64
CA LEU A 56 -12.54 -0.94 -17.91
C LEU A 56 -13.10 -1.18 -19.32
N ASP A 57 -12.22 -1.47 -20.30
CA ASP A 57 -12.62 -1.78 -21.67
C ASP A 57 -13.39 -3.11 -21.78
N PHE A 58 -13.28 -3.97 -20.75
CA PHE A 58 -13.96 -5.26 -20.66
C PHE A 58 -15.15 -5.23 -19.68
N GLY A 59 -15.57 -4.03 -19.25
CA GLY A 59 -16.69 -3.86 -18.34
C GLY A 59 -16.30 -3.97 -16.86
N GLY A 60 -15.01 -3.90 -16.54
CA GLY A 60 -14.53 -3.79 -15.16
C GLY A 60 -15.07 -2.53 -14.49
N LYS A 61 -15.38 -2.63 -13.21
CA LYS A 61 -15.99 -1.57 -12.41
C LYS A 61 -15.23 -1.38 -11.09
N PRO A 62 -14.62 -0.20 -10.87
CA PRO A 62 -13.87 0.15 -9.67
C PRO A 62 -14.76 0.56 -8.47
N ASP A 63 -15.97 0.01 -8.34
CA ASP A 63 -16.99 0.48 -7.39
C ASP A 63 -17.06 -0.33 -6.07
N GLY A 64 -16.24 -1.37 -5.93
CA GLY A 64 -16.20 -2.28 -4.79
C GLY A 64 -17.44 -3.17 -4.59
N GLN A 65 -18.38 -3.14 -5.52
CA GLN A 65 -19.69 -3.79 -5.40
C GLN A 65 -19.99 -4.72 -6.57
N SER A 66 -19.61 -4.31 -7.77
CA SER A 66 -19.78 -5.09 -9.00
C SER A 66 -18.76 -6.22 -9.06
N ASP A 67 -19.20 -7.43 -9.38
CA ASP A 67 -18.28 -8.54 -9.63
C ASP A 67 -17.53 -8.36 -10.95
N ASN A 68 -16.20 -8.49 -10.89
CA ASN A 68 -15.28 -8.23 -11.99
C ASN A 68 -14.73 -9.51 -12.64
N CYS A 69 -15.16 -10.70 -12.20
CA CYS A 69 -14.65 -11.98 -12.73
C CYS A 69 -14.77 -12.09 -14.26
N MET A 70 -15.93 -11.75 -14.84
CA MET A 70 -16.10 -11.83 -16.31
C MET A 70 -15.26 -10.80 -17.08
N ALA A 71 -15.13 -9.58 -16.54
CA ALA A 71 -14.32 -8.54 -17.17
C ALA A 71 -12.84 -8.96 -17.19
N PHE A 72 -12.37 -9.57 -16.10
CA PHE A 72 -11.03 -10.11 -16.02
C PHE A 72 -10.79 -11.26 -16.99
N GLU A 73 -11.72 -12.23 -17.08
CA GLU A 73 -11.62 -13.33 -18.03
C GLU A 73 -11.56 -12.83 -19.47
N ALA A 74 -12.41 -11.85 -19.83
CA ALA A 74 -12.40 -11.24 -21.14
C ALA A 74 -11.08 -10.49 -21.43
N ALA A 75 -10.54 -9.76 -20.45
CA ALA A 75 -9.25 -9.11 -20.57
C ALA A 75 -8.11 -10.12 -20.80
N VAL A 76 -8.10 -11.23 -20.06
CA VAL A 76 -7.13 -12.32 -20.25
C VAL A 76 -7.23 -12.94 -21.65
N VAL A 77 -8.46 -13.21 -22.12
CA VAL A 77 -8.69 -13.75 -23.48
C VAL A 77 -8.19 -12.78 -24.54
N SER A 78 -8.34 -11.47 -24.33
CA SER A 78 -7.87 -10.43 -25.28
C SER A 78 -6.35 -10.43 -25.49
N LEU A 79 -5.59 -10.90 -24.50
CA LEU A 79 -4.13 -11.03 -24.63
C LEU A 79 -3.72 -12.17 -25.56
N GLY A 80 -4.63 -13.10 -25.89
CA GLY A 80 -4.40 -14.16 -26.87
C GLY A 80 -3.24 -15.11 -26.52
N GLY A 81 -2.84 -15.17 -25.25
CA GLY A 81 -1.69 -15.93 -24.78
C GLY A 81 -0.33 -15.26 -25.00
N ALA A 82 -0.29 -14.03 -25.52
CA ALA A 82 0.93 -13.24 -25.61
C ALA A 82 1.31 -12.64 -24.24
N PRO A 83 2.59 -12.33 -23.99
CA PRO A 83 3.00 -11.57 -22.82
C PRO A 83 2.29 -10.21 -22.77
N GLY A 84 1.62 -9.93 -21.66
CA GLY A 84 0.75 -8.75 -21.56
C GLY A 84 0.43 -8.35 -20.13
N ALA A 85 -0.12 -7.15 -19.98
CA ALA A 85 -0.57 -6.61 -18.71
C ALA A 85 -2.05 -6.21 -18.78
N ILE A 86 -2.78 -6.55 -17.72
CA ILE A 86 -4.12 -6.04 -17.47
C ILE A 86 -3.97 -4.88 -16.48
N TYR A 87 -4.35 -3.69 -16.94
CA TYR A 87 -4.29 -2.47 -16.17
C TYR A 87 -5.59 -2.26 -15.38
N PHE A 88 -5.42 -1.88 -14.12
CA PHE A 88 -6.48 -1.56 -13.17
C PHE A 88 -6.30 -0.09 -12.75
N PRO A 89 -7.15 0.81 -13.23
CA PRO A 89 -7.24 2.17 -12.71
C PRO A 89 -7.52 2.21 -11.20
N ALA A 90 -7.41 3.40 -10.60
CA ALA A 90 -7.75 3.60 -9.20
C ALA A 90 -9.19 3.11 -8.91
N GLY A 91 -9.35 2.43 -7.78
CA GLY A 91 -10.63 1.97 -7.28
C GLY A 91 -10.59 0.59 -6.64
N THR A 92 -11.77 0.14 -6.20
CA THR A 92 -11.95 -1.15 -5.55
C THR A 92 -12.62 -2.13 -6.51
N TYR A 93 -11.99 -3.28 -6.74
CA TYR A 93 -12.50 -4.33 -7.62
C TYR A 93 -12.91 -5.55 -6.81
N LEU A 94 -14.20 -5.85 -6.79
CA LEU A 94 -14.72 -7.05 -6.15
C LEU A 94 -14.59 -8.24 -7.11
N PHE A 95 -14.04 -9.35 -6.60
CA PHE A 95 -14.00 -10.65 -7.26
C PHE A 95 -14.68 -11.68 -6.36
N GLN A 96 -15.82 -12.23 -6.79
CA GLN A 96 -16.59 -13.17 -5.99
C GLN A 96 -16.17 -14.63 -6.19
N ASN A 97 -15.36 -14.89 -7.22
CA ASN A 97 -14.84 -16.19 -7.56
C ASN A 97 -13.31 -16.14 -7.70
N GLN A 98 -12.68 -17.33 -7.67
CA GLN A 98 -11.26 -17.46 -7.94
C GLN A 98 -10.94 -16.98 -9.36
N ILE A 99 -9.95 -16.11 -9.49
CA ILE A 99 -9.37 -15.73 -10.78
C ILE A 99 -8.23 -16.68 -11.15
N SER A 100 -8.14 -17.06 -12.43
CA SER A 100 -7.01 -17.81 -12.97
C SER A 100 -6.08 -16.84 -13.68
N LEU A 101 -4.83 -16.74 -13.22
CA LEU A 101 -3.82 -15.87 -13.82
C LEU A 101 -2.87 -16.72 -14.69
N PRO A 102 -2.96 -16.66 -16.03
CA PRO A 102 -2.07 -17.43 -16.89
C PRO A 102 -0.62 -16.96 -16.81
N SER A 103 0.29 -17.79 -17.31
CA SER A 103 1.69 -17.39 -17.49
C SER A 103 1.79 -16.16 -18.39
N TYR A 104 2.84 -15.35 -18.18
CA TYR A 104 3.12 -14.13 -18.94
C TYR A 104 2.05 -13.03 -18.84
N THR A 105 1.10 -13.14 -17.92
CA THR A 105 0.12 -12.09 -17.61
C THR A 105 0.54 -11.30 -16.38
N VAL A 106 0.61 -9.98 -16.49
CA VAL A 106 0.92 -9.06 -15.39
C VAL A 106 -0.35 -8.33 -14.96
N LEU A 107 -0.59 -8.25 -13.65
CA LEU A 107 -1.63 -7.37 -13.10
C LEU A 107 -0.98 -6.07 -12.66
N ARG A 108 -1.51 -4.94 -13.15
CA ARG A 108 -0.92 -3.62 -12.91
C ARG A 108 -1.96 -2.64 -12.38
N GLY A 109 -1.76 -2.13 -11.18
CA GLY A 109 -2.50 -0.98 -10.65
C GLY A 109 -1.85 0.37 -10.98
N VAL A 110 -2.58 1.47 -10.76
CA VAL A 110 -2.09 2.83 -10.97
C VAL A 110 -0.90 3.19 -10.06
N SER A 111 -0.95 2.84 -8.77
CA SER A 111 0.16 2.88 -7.79
C SER A 111 -0.35 2.47 -6.40
N ALA A 112 0.53 2.37 -5.39
CA ALA A 112 0.11 2.14 -4.00
C ALA A 112 -0.48 3.41 -3.33
N GLN A 113 -0.31 4.57 -3.96
CA GLN A 113 -0.69 5.88 -3.43
C GLN A 113 -2.06 6.36 -3.90
N GLU A 114 -2.64 5.67 -4.90
CA GLU A 114 -3.93 6.01 -5.49
C GLU A 114 -4.81 4.76 -5.43
N THR A 115 -5.85 4.82 -4.60
CA THR A 115 -6.80 3.72 -4.32
C THR A 115 -8.18 4.08 -4.81
#